data_AF-A0A3S2W0L1-F1
#
_entry.id   AF-A0A3S2W0L1-F1
#
_cell.length_a   1.000
_cell.length_b   1.000
_cell.length_c   1.000
_cell.angle_alpha   90.00
_cell.angle_beta   90.00
_cell.angle_gamma   90.00
#
_symmetry.space_group_name_H-M   'P 1'
#
loop_
_entity.id
_entity.type
_entity.pdbx_description
1 polymer ?
#
loop_
_entity_poly.entity_id
_entity_poly.type
_entity_poly.pdbx_seq_one_letter_code
_entity_poly.pdbx_strand_id
1 'polypeptide(L)'
;MTTPWYLKEKVLFGICFLVPPIAYIIIIGNKKKLARKRYLEYLTLATMMVSIWLLKFTPAPIRITVLLTIIFILLYRRIKKTKKK
;
A
#
# COMPACT_ATOMS: atom_id res chain seq x y z
N MET A 1 4.71 29.60 21.21
CA MET A 1 5.70 29.20 20.19
C MET A 1 4.94 28.64 19.00
N THR A 2 4.96 29.36 17.87
CA THR A 2 4.32 28.94 16.61
C THR A 2 5.10 27.77 16.03
N THR A 3 4.49 26.59 15.96
CA THR A 3 5.13 25.43 15.31
C THR A 3 5.36 25.73 13.83
N PRO A 4 6.59 25.53 13.30
CA PRO A 4 6.89 25.78 11.90
C PRO A 4 6.00 24.89 11.01
N TRP A 5 5.57 25.44 9.88
CA TRP A 5 4.55 24.82 9.01
C TRP A 5 4.91 23.40 8.55
N TYR A 6 6.20 23.15 8.29
CA TYR A 6 6.75 21.84 7.94
C TYR A 6 6.58 20.77 9.04
N LEU A 7 6.52 21.17 10.31
CA LEU A 7 6.43 20.26 11.46
C LEU A 7 4.98 19.90 11.84
N LYS A 8 3.98 20.47 11.14
CA LYS A 8 2.59 20.10 11.36
C LYS A 8 2.36 18.66 10.91
N GLU A 9 1.83 17.83 11.80
CA GLU A 9 1.58 16.39 11.56
C GLU A 9 0.83 16.14 10.24
N LYS A 10 -0.18 16.96 9.93
CA LYS A 10 -0.95 16.82 8.67
C LYS A 10 -0.11 17.05 7.41
N VAL A 11 0.87 17.94 7.48
CA VAL A 11 1.77 18.27 6.36
C VAL A 11 2.81 17.15 6.19
N LEU A 12 3.44 16.71 7.29
CA LEU A 12 4.34 15.55 7.31
C LEU A 12 3.66 14.29 6.77
N PHE A 13 2.39 14.08 7.15
CA PHE A 13 1.60 12.95 6.68
C PHE A 13 1.28 13.05 5.19
N GLY A 14 0.96 14.25 4.68
CA GLY A 14 0.75 14.50 3.26
C GLY A 14 2.02 14.27 2.42
N ILE A 15 3.17 14.75 2.89
CA ILE A 15 4.45 14.54 2.18
C ILE A 15 4.82 13.04 2.18
N CYS A 16 4.67 12.35 3.32
CA CYS A 16 4.86 10.91 3.43
C CYS A 16 3.88 10.11 2.54
N PHE A 17 2.69 10.66 2.27
CA PHE A 17 1.74 10.08 1.33
C PHE A 17 2.23 10.24 -0.13
N LEU A 18 2.79 11.39 -0.50
CA LEU A 18 3.20 11.64 -1.87
C LEU A 18 4.50 10.92 -2.27
N VAL A 19 5.40 10.66 -1.31
CA VAL A 19 6.73 10.06 -1.57
C VAL A 19 6.68 8.69 -2.28
N PRO A 20 5.93 7.67 -1.80
CA PRO A 20 5.88 6.36 -2.47
C PRO A 20 5.28 6.40 -3.90
N PRO A 21 4.16 7.12 -4.17
CA PRO A 21 3.65 7.33 -5.52
C PRO A 21 4.65 8.01 -6.45
N ILE A 22 5.32 9.06 -5.98
CA ILE A 22 6.32 9.79 -6.76
C ILE A 22 7.49 8.86 -7.12
N ALA A 23 7.98 8.08 -6.16
CA ALA A 23 9.03 7.10 -6.40
C ALA A 23 8.63 6.05 -7.45
N TYR A 24 7.38 5.57 -7.41
CA TYR A 24 6.86 4.62 -8.40
C TYR A 24 6.81 5.22 -9.82
N ILE A 25 6.34 6.46 -9.95
CA ILE A 25 6.28 7.19 -11.23
C ILE A 25 7.69 7.39 -11.81
N ILE A 26 8.68 7.75 -10.98
CA ILE A 26 10.06 7.95 -11.41
C ILE A 26 10.66 6.64 -11.96
N ILE A 27 10.40 5.51 -11.32
CA ILE A 27 10.89 4.20 -11.76
C ILE A 27 10.29 3.87 -13.14
N ILE A 28 8.98 4.04 -13.31
CA ILE A 28 8.30 3.82 -14.60
C ILE A 28 8.81 4.76 -15.69
N GLY A 29 9.00 6.04 -15.38
CA GLY A 29 9.50 7.04 -16.34
C GLY A 29 10.93 6.75 -16.81
N ASN A 30 11.78 6.24 -15.91
CA ASN A 30 13.18 5.88 -16.22
C ASN A 30 13.37 4.46 -16.78
N LYS A 31 12.30 3.78 -17.20
CA LYS A 31 12.31 2.43 -17.79
C LYS A 31 13.29 2.26 -18.96
N LYS A 32 13.61 3.35 -19.67
CA LYS A 32 14.56 3.34 -20.81
C LYS A 32 16.03 3.54 -20.41
N LYS A 33 16.32 4.12 -19.23
CA LYS A 33 17.69 4.37 -18.75
C LYS A 33 18.23 3.27 -17.83
N LEU A 34 17.37 2.44 -17.25
CA LEU A 34 17.78 1.34 -16.37
C LEU A 34 17.96 0.02 -17.13
N ALA A 35 19.02 -0.72 -16.80
CA ALA A 35 19.19 -2.11 -17.24
C ALA A 35 17.95 -2.93 -16.84
N ARG A 36 17.39 -3.69 -17.79
CA ARG A 36 16.08 -4.38 -17.67
C ARG A 36 15.94 -5.23 -16.40
N LYS A 37 17.03 -5.85 -15.94
CA LYS A 37 17.07 -6.63 -14.69
C LYS A 37 16.83 -5.76 -13.45
N ARG A 38 17.61 -4.68 -13.30
CA ARG A 38 17.47 -3.74 -12.18
C ARG A 38 16.13 -3.03 -12.20
N TYR A 39 15.59 -2.70 -13.39
CA TYR A 39 14.26 -2.11 -13.49
C TYR A 39 13.19 -2.99 -12.85
N LEU A 40 13.21 -4.30 -13.09
CA LEU A 40 12.24 -5.22 -12.49
C LEU A 40 12.40 -5.30 -10.96
N GLU A 41 13.64 -5.35 -10.46
CA GLU A 41 13.91 -5.34 -9.01
C GLU A 41 13.43 -4.05 -8.33
N TYR A 42 13.69 -2.89 -8.93
CA TYR A 42 13.21 -1.62 -8.38
C TYR A 42 11.69 -1.49 -8.49
N LEU A 43 11.09 -2.00 -9.56
CA LEU A 43 9.64 -1.99 -9.74
C LEU A 43 8.93 -2.89 -8.72
N THR A 44 9.48 -4.07 -8.43
CA THR A 44 8.93 -4.99 -7.42
C THR A 44 9.07 -4.42 -6.01
N LEU A 45 10.20 -3.80 -5.70
CA LEU A 45 10.39 -3.09 -4.41
C LEU A 45 9.43 -1.91 -4.27
N ALA A 46 9.24 -1.12 -5.33
CA ALA A 46 8.31 0.00 -5.33
C ALA A 46 6.85 -0.45 -5.20
N THR A 47 6.45 -1.54 -5.88
CA THR A 47 5.11 -2.12 -5.70
C THR A 47 4.92 -2.68 -4.29
N MET A 48 5.92 -3.36 -3.72
CA MET A 48 5.88 -3.82 -2.33
C MET A 48 5.72 -2.64 -1.35
N MET A 49 6.52 -1.58 -1.51
CA MET A 49 6.42 -0.38 -0.67
C MET A 49 5.06 0.31 -0.82
N VAL A 50 4.56 0.48 -2.04
CA VAL A 50 3.23 1.07 -2.29
C VAL A 50 2.12 0.18 -1.71
N SER A 51 2.23 -1.15 -1.81
CA SER A 51 1.25 -2.08 -1.26
C SER A 51 1.21 -2.04 0.28
N ILE A 52 2.39 -2.05 0.92
CA ILE A 52 2.50 -1.93 2.39
C ILE A 52 1.99 -0.56 2.85
N TRP A 53 2.35 0.49 2.11
CA TRP A 53 1.90 1.85 2.38
C TRP A 53 0.37 1.98 2.22
N LEU A 54 -0.22 1.38 1.19
CA LEU A 54 -1.67 1.38 0.96
C LEU A 54 -2.41 0.68 2.11
N LEU A 55 -1.79 -0.35 2.70
CA LEU A 55 -2.32 -1.07 3.87
C LEU A 55 -2.20 -0.25 5.18
N LYS A 56 -1.14 0.55 5.31
CA LYS A 56 -0.92 1.45 6.45
C LYS A 56 -1.85 2.65 6.39
N PHE A 57 -2.04 3.21 5.19
CA PHE A 57 -2.80 4.43 4.95
C PHE A 57 -4.28 4.19 4.68
N THR A 58 -4.72 2.94 4.53
CA THR A 58 -6.14 2.62 4.56
C THR A 58 -6.69 3.03 5.93
N PRO A 59 -7.65 3.98 6.00
CA PRO A 59 -8.22 4.40 7.27
C PRO A 59 -8.76 3.18 8.00
N ALA A 60 -8.60 3.16 9.33
CA ALA A 60 -8.99 2.06 10.21
C ALA A 60 -10.33 1.37 9.82
N PRO A 61 -11.42 2.10 9.46
CA PRO A 61 -12.64 1.47 8.98
C PRO A 61 -12.43 0.57 7.75
N ILE A 62 -11.70 1.02 6.73
CA ILE A 62 -11.51 0.26 5.48
C ILE A 62 -10.67 -0.99 5.72
N ARG A 63 -9.63 -0.88 6.56
CA ARG A 63 -8.81 -2.04 6.95
C ARG A 63 -9.64 -3.09 7.68
N ILE A 64 -10.51 -2.67 8.60
CA ILE A 64 -11.43 -3.56 9.31
C ILE A 64 -12.42 -4.19 8.31
N THR A 65 -12.98 -3.43 7.38
CA THR A 65 -13.90 -3.95 6.35
C THR A 65 -13.23 -5.03 5.50
N VAL A 66 -12.01 -4.81 5.02
CA VAL A 66 -11.28 -5.80 4.20
C VAL A 66 -10.94 -7.06 5.00
N LEU A 67 -10.52 -6.91 6.26
CA LEU A 67 -10.27 -8.08 7.14
C LEU A 67 -11.54 -8.87 7.39
N LEU A 68 -12.66 -8.19 7.67
CA LEU A 68 -13.96 -8.83 7.88
C LEU A 68 -14.42 -9.56 6.63
N THR A 69 -14.27 -8.99 5.43
CA THR A 69 -14.68 -9.69 4.19
C THR A 69 -13.85 -10.94 3.94
N ILE A 70 -12.54 -10.91 4.18
CA ILE A 70 -11.67 -12.09 4.07
C ILE A 70 -12.08 -13.17 5.07
N ILE A 71 -12.30 -12.81 6.34
CA ILE A 71 -12.74 -13.73 7.40
C ILE A 71 -14.10 -14.35 7.04
N PHE A 72 -15.04 -13.53 6.55
CA PHE A 72 -16.37 -13.98 6.17
C PHE A 72 -16.34 -14.97 5.00
N ILE A 73 -15.49 -14.71 4.00
CA ILE A 73 -15.28 -15.62 2.86
C ILE A 73 -14.69 -16.96 3.35
N LEU A 74 -13.72 -16.92 4.26
CA LEU A 74 -13.09 -18.13 4.82
C LEU A 74 -14.09 -18.94 5.66
N LEU A 75 -14.92 -18.29 6.48
CA LEU A 75 -16.00 -18.90 7.25
C LEU A 75 -17.05 -19.52 6.33
N TYR A 76 -17.50 -18.79 5.31
CA TYR A 76 -18.44 -19.30 4.32
C TYR A 76 -17.89 -20.55 3.61
N ARG A 77 -16.62 -20.51 3.21
CA ARG A 77 -15.93 -21.68 2.62
C ARG A 77 -15.84 -22.85 3.60
N ARG A 78 -15.54 -22.61 4.87
CA ARG A 78 -15.51 -23.62 5.95
C ARG A 78 -16.88 -24.28 6.13
N ILE A 79 -17.94 -23.49 6.28
CA ILE A 79 -19.32 -23.98 6.46
C ILE A 79 -19.77 -24.79 5.24
N LYS A 80 -19.50 -24.29 4.03
CA LYS A 80 -19.81 -25.00 2.78
C LYS A 80 -19.06 -26.33 2.68
N LYS A 81 -17.81 -26.41 3.15
CA LYS A 81 -17.04 -27.66 3.21
C LYS A 81 -17.66 -28.66 4.19
N THR A 82 -18.12 -28.21 5.36
CA THR A 82 -18.76 -29.07 6.37
C THR A 82 -20.11 -29.59 5.90
N LYS A 83 -20.92 -28.80 5.19
CA LYS A 83 -22.20 -29.26 4.61
C LYS A 83 -22.07 -30.22 3.43
N LYS A 84 -20.88 -30.31 2.82
CA LYS A 84 -20.62 -31.18 1.66
C LYS A 84 -20.03 -32.55 2.05
N LYS A 85 -19.87 -32.81 3.35
CA LYS A 85 -19.41 -34.05 3.95
C LYS A 85 -20.57 -34.69 4.68
#